data_AF-A0A403QPM4-F1
#
_entry.id   AF-A0A403QPM4-F1
#
_cell.length_a   1.000
_cell.length_b   1.000
_cell.length_c   1.000
_cell.angle_alpha   90.00
_cell.angle_beta   90.00
_cell.angle_gamma   90.00
#
_symmetry.space_group_name_H-M   'P 1'
#
loop_
_entity.id
_entity.type
_entity.pdbx_description
1 polymer ?
#
loop_
_entity_poly.entity_id
_entity_poly.type
_entity_poly.pdbx_seq_one_letter_code
_entity_poly.pdbx_strand_id
1 'polypeptide(L)'
;MIRGTNKVTGVAYTLQCNHIPLNGYLIDAHEYEGHHVFDIWYRNTSDIVPTVITGYMHSINRANFAILHWFALRFEPRCSSPGDMLKMLYCADDPVRYKNCLIQPVGEINQQVIHDEKPHLDQIVATLGMKEITQGALIRKLCTYTTENPT
;
A
#
# COMPACT_ATOMS: atom_id res chain seq x y z
N MET A 1 2.10 -4.68 13.23
CA MET A 1 2.78 -5.65 12.36
C MET A 1 1.75 -6.50 11.65
N ILE A 2 1.89 -6.70 10.35
CA ILE A 2 1.05 -7.57 9.54
C ILE A 2 1.84 -8.83 9.17
N ARG A 3 1.17 -9.99 9.25
CA ARG A 3 1.76 -11.27 8.90
C ARG A 3 0.76 -12.13 8.12
N GLY A 4 1.15 -12.60 6.93
CA GLY A 4 0.51 -13.70 6.21
C GLY A 4 1.15 -15.04 6.60
N THR A 5 0.32 -16.07 6.73
CA THR A 5 0.77 -17.46 6.90
C THR A 5 0.02 -18.38 5.95
N ASN A 6 0.75 -19.08 5.08
CA ASN A 6 0.17 -19.98 4.09
C ASN A 6 -0.45 -21.21 4.76
N LYS A 7 -1.72 -21.47 4.46
CA LYS A 7 -2.40 -22.75 4.70
C LYS A 7 -2.78 -23.36 3.35
N VAL A 8 -3.02 -24.67 3.33
CA VAL A 8 -3.30 -25.47 2.12
C VAL A 8 -4.45 -24.92 1.24
N THR A 9 -5.31 -24.05 1.79
CA THR A 9 -6.47 -23.46 1.11
C THR A 9 -6.53 -21.92 1.12
N GLY A 10 -5.51 -21.21 1.63
CA GLY A 10 -5.51 -19.75 1.71
C GLY A 10 -4.44 -19.17 2.65
N VAL A 11 -4.28 -17.85 2.65
CA VAL A 11 -3.32 -17.13 3.50
C VAL A 11 -4.05 -16.54 4.71
N ALA A 12 -3.68 -16.95 5.92
CA ALA A 12 -4.17 -16.30 7.13
C ALA A 12 -3.45 -14.96 7.32
N TYR A 13 -4.18 -13.86 7.17
CA TYR A 13 -3.66 -12.50 7.24
C TYR A 13 -4.05 -11.86 8.56
N THR A 14 -3.07 -11.39 9.33
CA THR A 14 -3.30 -10.93 10.70
C THR A 14 -2.58 -9.62 10.97
N LEU A 15 -3.30 -8.66 11.56
CA LEU A 15 -2.78 -7.44 12.15
C LEU A 15 -2.53 -7.70 13.64
N GLN A 16 -1.29 -7.49 14.06
CA GLN A 16 -0.83 -7.72 15.42
C GLN A 16 -0.16 -6.46 15.98
N CYS A 17 -0.38 -6.19 17.27
CA CYS A 17 0.33 -5.16 18.02
C CYS A 17 0.96 -5.81 19.25
N ASN A 18 2.30 -5.73 19.39
CA ASN A 18 3.04 -6.33 20.51
C ASN A 18 2.65 -7.78 20.82
N HIS A 19 2.59 -8.63 19.78
CA HIS A 19 2.18 -10.05 19.87
C HIS A 19 0.70 -10.29 20.20
N ILE A 20 -0.13 -9.25 20.30
CA ILE A 20 -1.57 -9.36 20.47
C ILE A 20 -2.25 -9.24 19.09
N PRO A 21 -3.04 -10.23 18.65
CA PRO A 21 -3.81 -10.12 17.43
C PRO A 21 -4.94 -9.10 17.63
N LEU A 22 -4.99 -8.09 16.75
CA LEU A 22 -6.03 -7.06 16.76
C LEU A 22 -7.15 -7.39 15.77
N ASN A 23 -6.78 -7.87 14.60
CA ASN A 23 -7.70 -8.22 13.52
C ASN A 23 -7.07 -9.29 12.62
N GLY A 24 -7.90 -10.10 11.96
CA GLY A 24 -7.41 -11.07 10.97
C GLY A 24 -8.54 -11.73 10.18
N TYR A 25 -8.20 -12.17 8.97
CA TYR A 25 -9.10 -12.90 8.09
C TYR A 25 -8.31 -13.78 7.10
N LEU A 26 -9.02 -14.61 6.35
CA LEU A 26 -8.45 -15.48 5.33
C LEU A 26 -8.47 -14.76 3.98
N ILE A 27 -7.32 -14.71 3.33
CA ILE A 27 -7.13 -14.23 1.95
C ILE A 27 -6.98 -15.45 1.05
N ASP A 28 -7.49 -15.39 -0.20
CA ASP A 28 -7.31 -16.47 -1.16
C ASP A 28 -5.82 -16.72 -1.44
N ALA A 29 -5.44 -17.97 -1.74
CA ALA A 29 -4.06 -18.30 -2.09
C ALA A 29 -3.55 -17.55 -3.34
N HIS A 30 -4.45 -17.10 -4.22
CA HIS A 30 -4.13 -16.35 -5.43
C HIS A 30 -4.19 -14.83 -5.24
N GLU A 31 -4.58 -14.35 -4.05
CA GLU A 31 -4.68 -12.93 -3.77
C GLU A 31 -3.35 -12.35 -3.28
N TYR A 32 -2.97 -11.21 -3.85
CA TYR A 32 -1.75 -10.51 -3.45
C TYR A 32 -1.98 -9.76 -2.12
N GLU A 33 -1.24 -10.15 -1.09
CA GLU A 33 -1.34 -9.62 0.26
C GLU A 33 -1.23 -8.09 0.37
N GLY A 34 -0.46 -7.46 -0.51
CA GLY A 34 -0.30 -6.01 -0.56
C GLY A 34 -1.60 -5.26 -0.85
N HIS A 35 -2.64 -5.95 -1.33
CA HIS A 35 -3.95 -5.35 -1.61
C HIS A 35 -4.84 -5.23 -0.37
N HIS A 36 -4.39 -5.72 0.78
CA HIS A 36 -5.22 -5.92 1.96
C HIS A 36 -4.74 -5.15 3.20
N VAL A 37 -3.65 -4.39 3.08
CA VAL A 37 -3.01 -3.67 4.19
C VAL A 37 -3.92 -2.60 4.79
N PHE A 38 -4.56 -1.80 3.94
CA PHE A 38 -5.51 -0.79 4.39
C PHE A 38 -6.77 -1.44 4.98
N ASP A 39 -7.29 -2.49 4.33
CA ASP A 39 -8.52 -3.16 4.75
C ASP A 39 -8.41 -3.74 6.17
N ILE A 40 -7.30 -4.43 6.49
CA ILE A 40 -7.13 -5.05 7.80
C ILE A 40 -7.01 -4.03 8.93
N TRP A 41 -6.42 -2.86 8.65
CA TRP A 41 -6.34 -1.76 9.61
C TRP A 41 -7.67 -1.01 9.73
N TYR A 42 -8.29 -0.65 8.61
CA TYR A 42 -9.48 0.19 8.61
C TYR A 42 -10.73 -0.54 9.14
N ARG A 43 -10.71 -1.87 9.07
CA ARG A 43 -11.75 -2.75 9.64
C ARG A 43 -11.39 -3.28 11.03
N ASN A 44 -10.28 -2.84 11.63
CA ASN A 44 -9.95 -3.18 13.01
C ASN A 44 -11.03 -2.60 13.95
N THR A 45 -11.67 -3.48 14.72
CA THR A 45 -12.71 -3.10 15.70
C THR A 45 -12.19 -3.08 17.13
N SER A 46 -10.90 -3.36 17.35
CA SER A 46 -10.29 -3.27 18.67
C SER A 46 -10.05 -1.82 19.10
N ASP A 47 -9.97 -1.59 20.41
CA ASP A 47 -9.66 -0.28 21.00
C ASP A 47 -8.20 0.16 20.75
N ILE A 48 -7.37 -0.72 20.21
CA ILE A 48 -5.98 -0.44 19.88
C ILE A 48 -5.91 -0.09 18.40
N VAL A 49 -5.64 1.18 18.08
CA VAL A 49 -5.50 1.67 16.70
C VAL A 49 -4.04 2.06 16.45
N PRO A 50 -3.25 1.19 15.78
CA PRO A 50 -1.87 1.52 15.44
C PRO A 50 -1.81 2.70 14.47
N THR A 51 -0.88 3.63 14.72
CA THR A 51 -0.55 4.75 13.81
C THR A 51 0.58 4.39 12.84
N VAL A 52 1.28 3.30 13.11
CA VAL A 52 2.37 2.76 12.28
C VAL A 52 2.06 1.30 11.95
N ILE A 53 2.14 0.96 10.66
CA ILE A 53 1.99 -0.40 10.16
C ILE A 53 3.32 -0.87 9.58
N THR A 54 3.77 -2.02 10.07
CA THR A 54 4.89 -2.76 9.52
C THR A 54 4.39 -4.05 8.87
N GLY A 55 5.00 -4.47 7.77
CA GLY A 55 4.73 -5.73 7.08
C GLY A 55 6.00 -6.22 6.39
N TYR A 56 5.97 -7.35 5.68
CA TYR A 56 7.10 -7.80 4.86
C TYR A 56 6.95 -7.39 3.40
N MET A 57 7.90 -7.76 2.54
CA MET A 57 7.96 -7.37 1.13
C MET A 57 6.66 -7.56 0.35
N HIS A 58 5.90 -8.65 0.59
CA HIS A 58 4.62 -8.89 -0.10
C HIS A 58 3.48 -7.95 0.34
N SER A 59 3.65 -7.20 1.44
CA SER A 59 2.73 -6.12 1.82
C SER A 59 2.98 -4.83 1.04
N ILE A 60 4.07 -4.74 0.27
CA ILE A 60 4.42 -3.55 -0.50
C ILE A 60 3.60 -3.50 -1.79
N ASN A 61 2.93 -2.37 -1.98
CA ASN A 61 2.32 -1.94 -3.23
C ASN A 61 2.59 -0.43 -3.36
N ARG A 62 2.84 0.06 -4.58
CA ARG A 62 3.06 1.48 -4.89
C ARG A 62 1.95 2.37 -4.31
N ALA A 63 0.70 1.91 -4.31
CA ALA A 63 -0.43 2.67 -3.78
C ALA A 63 -0.49 2.69 -2.25
N ASN A 64 0.08 1.71 -1.55
CA ASN A 64 -0.07 1.58 -0.08
C ASN A 64 0.53 2.76 0.67
N PHE A 65 1.65 3.30 0.20
CA PHE A 65 2.27 4.47 0.82
C PHE A 65 1.33 5.68 0.77
N ALA A 66 0.72 5.97 -0.39
CA ALA A 66 -0.22 7.07 -0.53
C ALA A 66 -1.53 6.83 0.22
N ILE A 67 -2.14 5.64 0.06
CA ILE A 67 -3.39 5.26 0.72
C ILE A 67 -3.24 5.40 2.24
N LEU A 68 -2.23 4.78 2.84
CA LEU A 68 -2.05 4.82 4.28
C LEU A 68 -1.72 6.25 4.76
N HIS A 69 -0.94 7.01 4.00
CA HIS A 69 -0.63 8.40 4.33
C HIS A 69 -1.88 9.29 4.37
N TRP A 70 -2.80 9.15 3.42
CA TRP A 70 -4.06 9.92 3.40
C TRP A 70 -4.95 9.68 4.62
N PHE A 71 -4.84 8.50 5.25
CA PHE A 71 -5.54 8.16 6.49
C PHE A 71 -4.67 8.36 7.74
N ALA A 72 -3.61 9.16 7.65
CA ALA A 72 -2.69 9.51 8.74
C ALA A 72 -1.90 8.32 9.33
N LEU A 73 -1.66 7.28 8.53
CA LEU A 73 -0.77 6.18 8.90
C LEU A 73 0.62 6.33 8.31
N ARG A 74 1.59 5.79 9.05
CA ARG A 74 2.93 5.52 8.54
C ARG A 74 3.05 4.06 8.12
N PHE A 75 3.41 3.85 6.86
CA PHE A 75 3.70 2.52 6.34
C PHE A 75 5.22 2.29 6.33
N GLU A 76 5.67 1.36 7.16
CA GLU A 76 7.09 1.07 7.39
C GLU A 76 7.35 -0.42 7.15
N PRO A 77 7.25 -0.88 5.89
CA PRO A 77 7.48 -2.28 5.56
C PRO A 77 8.94 -2.66 5.80
N ARG A 78 9.14 -3.85 6.36
CA ARG A 78 10.46 -4.47 6.46
C ARG A 78 10.99 -4.74 5.06
N CYS A 79 12.17 -4.19 4.79
CA CYS A 79 12.87 -4.38 3.54
C CYS A 79 13.85 -5.57 3.64
N SER A 80 13.51 -6.71 3.06
CA SER A 80 14.43 -7.85 2.96
C SER A 80 15.40 -7.74 1.78
N SER A 81 15.00 -7.03 0.71
CA SER A 81 15.83 -6.78 -0.48
C SER A 81 15.92 -5.27 -0.75
N PRO A 82 16.92 -4.58 -0.20
CA PRO A 82 17.12 -3.15 -0.44
C PRO A 82 17.26 -2.81 -1.92
N GLY A 83 17.93 -3.67 -2.70
CA GLY A 83 18.11 -3.46 -4.13
C GLY A 83 16.80 -3.39 -4.92
N ASP A 84 15.78 -4.19 -4.55
CA ASP A 84 14.49 -4.14 -5.23
C ASP A 84 13.65 -2.93 -4.84
N MET A 85 13.78 -2.48 -3.58
CA MET A 85 13.15 -1.24 -3.12
C MET A 85 13.74 -0.01 -3.81
N LEU A 86 15.06 0.03 -4.01
CA LEU A 86 15.73 1.13 -4.71
C LEU A 86 15.25 1.28 -6.15
N LYS A 87 14.93 0.17 -6.84
CA LYS A 87 14.33 0.20 -8.19
C LYS A 87 12.96 0.88 -8.25
N MET A 88 12.32 1.10 -7.10
CA MET A 88 11.00 1.72 -6.99
C MET A 88 11.08 3.14 -6.42
N LEU A 89 12.28 3.68 -6.20
CA LEU A 89 12.47 5.00 -5.62
C LEU A 89 12.48 6.06 -6.71
N TYR A 90 11.51 6.97 -6.66
CA TYR A 90 11.43 8.12 -7.56
C TYR A 90 11.51 9.42 -6.77
N CYS A 91 11.97 10.49 -7.41
CA CYS A 91 12.06 11.81 -6.83
C CYS A 91 11.10 12.80 -7.50
N ALA A 92 10.84 13.92 -6.82
CA ALA A 92 10.04 15.01 -7.36
C ALA A 92 10.88 15.99 -8.23
N ASP A 93 12.20 15.89 -8.20
CA ASP A 93 13.11 16.80 -8.90
C ASP A 93 14.04 16.02 -9.83
N ASP A 94 14.89 16.72 -10.58
CA ASP A 94 15.96 16.12 -11.38
C ASP A 94 16.84 15.15 -10.55
N PRO A 95 16.94 13.86 -10.93
CA PRO A 95 17.78 12.86 -10.28
C PRO A 95 19.25 13.29 -10.10
N VAL A 96 19.77 14.18 -10.96
CA VAL A 96 21.13 14.74 -10.88
C VAL A 96 21.39 15.41 -9.54
N ARG A 97 20.37 16.01 -8.90
CA ARG A 97 20.49 16.64 -7.58
C ARG A 97 20.86 15.66 -6.47
N TYR A 98 20.63 14.37 -6.69
CA TYR A 98 20.83 13.31 -5.70
C TYR A 98 22.14 12.53 -5.93
N LYS A 99 23.00 12.93 -6.87
CA LYS A 99 24.25 12.20 -7.20
C LYS A 99 25.19 11.98 -6.02
N ASN A 100 25.19 12.88 -5.05
CA ASN A 100 26.04 12.80 -3.85
C ASN A 100 25.32 12.12 -2.67
N CYS A 101 24.07 11.70 -2.83
CA CYS A 101 23.32 10.99 -1.81
C CYS A 101 23.66 9.48 -1.85
N LEU A 102 23.66 8.86 -0.66
CA LEU A 102 23.85 7.41 -0.51
C LEU A 102 22.76 6.60 -1.24
N ILE A 103 21.56 7.14 -1.27
CA ILE A 103 20.38 6.56 -1.91
C ILE A 103 20.00 7.50 -3.05
N GLN A 104 19.97 6.95 -4.27
CA GLN A 104 19.67 7.70 -5.48
C GLN A 104 18.34 7.21 -6.07
N PRO A 105 17.44 8.12 -6.46
CA PRO A 105 16.21 7.76 -7.14
C PRO A 105 16.53 7.24 -8.55
N VAL A 106 15.73 6.32 -9.05
CA VAL A 106 15.86 5.78 -10.41
C VAL A 106 15.24 6.65 -11.49
N GLY A 107 14.43 7.64 -11.10
CA GLY A 107 13.79 8.56 -12.02
C GLY A 107 12.93 9.60 -11.32
N GLU A 108 12.34 10.48 -12.13
CA GLU A 108 11.46 11.55 -11.69
C GLU A 108 9.99 11.14 -11.79
N ILE A 109 9.18 11.57 -10.82
CA ILE A 109 7.73 11.40 -10.84
C ILE A 109 7.13 12.47 -11.76
N ASN A 110 6.20 12.06 -12.63
CA ASN A 110 5.40 13.01 -13.38
C ASN A 110 4.39 13.72 -12.45
N GLN A 111 4.78 14.87 -11.91
CA GLN A 111 3.94 15.65 -11.00
C GLN A 111 2.68 16.19 -11.67
N GLN A 112 2.75 16.53 -12.96
CA GLN A 112 1.62 17.10 -13.69
C GLN A 112 0.44 16.13 -13.71
N VAL A 113 0.69 14.84 -13.95
CA VAL A 113 -0.35 13.80 -13.87
C VAL A 113 -0.99 13.74 -12.47
N ILE A 114 -0.21 13.90 -11.40
CA ILE A 114 -0.75 13.91 -10.03
C ILE A 114 -1.64 15.14 -9.79
N HIS A 115 -1.25 16.29 -10.33
CA HIS A 115 -2.04 17.52 -10.24
C HIS A 115 -3.35 17.42 -11.04
N ASP A 116 -3.27 16.90 -12.27
CA ASP A 116 -4.41 16.77 -13.18
C ASP A 116 -5.41 15.73 -12.66
N GLU A 117 -4.92 14.60 -12.13
CA GLU A 117 -5.75 13.51 -11.61
C GLU A 117 -6.20 13.72 -10.15
N LYS A 118 -5.84 14.85 -9.53
CA LYS A 118 -6.17 15.14 -8.11
C LYS A 118 -7.66 14.93 -7.77
N PRO A 119 -8.64 15.35 -8.60
CA PRO A 119 -10.06 15.10 -8.30
C PRO A 119 -10.41 13.60 -8.27
N HIS A 120 -9.85 12.80 -9.18
CA HIS A 120 -10.07 11.35 -9.21
C HIS A 120 -9.38 10.65 -8.04
N LEU A 121 -8.18 11.10 -7.66
CA LEU A 121 -7.51 10.62 -6.45
C LEU A 121 -8.34 10.90 -5.19
N ASP A 122 -8.90 12.11 -5.07
CA ASP A 122 -9.79 12.46 -3.96
C ASP A 122 -11.05 11.60 -3.93
N GLN A 123 -11.64 11.31 -5.09
CA GLN A 123 -12.80 10.41 -5.19
C GLN A 123 -12.44 8.99 -4.72
N ILE A 124 -11.29 8.46 -5.16
CA ILE A 124 -10.81 7.13 -4.74
C ILE A 124 -10.65 7.09 -3.21
N VAL A 125 -10.03 8.12 -2.62
CA VAL A 125 -9.83 8.21 -1.18
C VAL A 125 -11.16 8.32 -0.44
N ALA A 126 -12.10 9.13 -0.95
CA ALA A 126 -13.43 9.26 -0.38
C ALA A 126 -14.18 7.92 -0.40
N THR A 127 -14.19 7.20 -1.52
CA THR A 127 -14.85 5.89 -1.62
C THR A 127 -14.23 4.85 -0.67
N LEU A 128 -12.90 4.83 -0.52
CA LEU A 128 -12.23 4.00 0.49
C LEU A 128 -12.66 4.39 1.92
N GLY A 129 -12.71 5.69 2.21
CA GLY A 129 -13.12 6.23 3.51
C GLY A 129 -14.58 5.92 3.87
N MET A 130 -15.48 5.91 2.88
CA MET A 130 -16.89 5.58 3.08
C MET A 130 -17.16 4.09 3.37
N LYS A 131 -16.13 3.23 3.34
CA LYS A 131 -16.25 1.76 3.49
C LYS A 131 -17.10 1.07 2.41
N GLU A 132 -17.41 1.76 1.32
CA GLU A 132 -18.20 1.23 0.19
C GLU A 132 -17.42 0.19 -0.62
N ILE A 133 -16.09 0.35 -0.69
CA ILE A 133 -15.19 -0.55 -1.39
C ILE A 133 -14.01 -0.96 -0.50
N THR A 134 -13.51 -2.17 -0.69
CA THR A 134 -12.24 -2.62 -0.10
C THR A 134 -11.07 -2.16 -0.96
N GLN A 135 -9.91 -1.98 -0.33
CA GLN A 135 -8.65 -1.74 -1.04
C GLN A 135 -8.39 -2.85 -2.07
N GLY A 136 -8.67 -4.10 -1.68
CA GLY A 136 -8.55 -5.26 -2.57
C GLY A 136 -9.39 -5.14 -3.84
N ALA A 137 -10.65 -4.74 -3.72
CA ALA A 137 -11.53 -4.55 -4.86
C ALA A 137 -11.12 -3.35 -5.72
N LEU A 138 -10.65 -2.26 -5.11
CA LEU A 138 -10.17 -1.07 -5.82
C LEU A 138 -8.92 -1.37 -6.66
N ILE A 139 -7.88 -1.95 -6.06
CA ILE A 139 -6.63 -2.24 -6.77
C ILE A 139 -6.86 -3.25 -7.88
N ARG A 140 -7.69 -4.27 -7.63
CA ARG A 140 -8.07 -5.22 -8.67
C ARG A 140 -8.70 -4.50 -9.87
N LYS A 141 -9.64 -3.57 -9.64
CA LYS A 141 -10.22 -2.75 -10.72
C LYS A 141 -9.14 -1.96 -11.46
N LEU A 142 -8.30 -1.21 -10.75
CA LEU A 142 -7.22 -0.40 -11.34
C LEU A 142 -6.23 -1.25 -12.16
N CYS A 143 -5.90 -2.46 -11.71
CA CYS A 143 -5.02 -3.38 -12.43
C CYS A 143 -5.69 -4.13 -13.58
N THR A 144 -7.02 -4.19 -13.64
CA THR A 144 -7.77 -4.79 -14.76
C THR A 144 -8.13 -3.81 -15.87
N TYR A 145 -8.00 -2.50 -15.65
CA TYR A 145 -8.17 -1.53 -16.73
C TYR A 145 -6.94 -1.59 -17.66
N THR A 146 -7.15 -2.08 -18.88
CA THR A 146 -6.23 -1.87 -19.99
C THR A 146 -6.19 -0.38 -20.35
N THR A 147 -5.03 0.06 -20.84
CA THR A 147 -4.59 1.42 -21.19
C THR A 147 -5.44 2.19 -22.23
N GLU A 148 -6.70 1.82 -22.45
CA GLU A 148 -7.57 2.37 -23.49
C GLU A 148 -8.66 3.33 -22.98
N ASN A 149 -8.68 3.64 -21.68
CA ASN A 149 -9.57 4.69 -21.15
C ASN A 149 -8.77 5.99 -20.96
N PRO A 150 -8.96 7.02 -21.80
CA PRO A 150 -8.54 8.36 -21.44
C PRO A 150 -9.49 8.88 -20.36
N THR A 151 -8.95 9.14 -19.16
CA THR A 151 -9.61 10.04 -18.19
C THR A 151 -9.53 11.48 -18.68
#